data_AF-A0A3C0E8R4-F1
#
_entry.id   AF-A0A3C0E8R4-F1
#
_cell.length_a   1.000
_cell.length_b   1.000
_cell.length_c   1.000
_cell.angle_alpha   90.00
_cell.angle_beta   90.00
_cell.angle_gamma   90.00
#
_symmetry.space_group_name_H-M   'P 1'
#
loop_
_entity.id
_entity.type
_entity.pdbx_description
1 polymer ?
#
loop_
_entity_poly.entity_id
_entity_poly.type
_entity_poly.pdbx_seq_one_letter_code
_entity_poly.pdbx_strand_id
1 'polypeptide(L)'
;MSLYFLLGTLSTGGRNMLYDDPDLLVNCTRNVNIEGAKILGTYAVLGRYDYVLMVDADDNEAVAKISLEMGVGTGLHIETLPAIAIGFLADTMSDDPLDRPTYTQENPDR
;
A
#
# COMPACT_ATOMS: atom_id res chain seq x y z
N MET A 1 -10.14 10.84 0.37
CA MET A 1 -9.37 9.73 -0.21
C MET A 1 -9.80 8.45 0.47
N SER A 2 -9.69 7.32 -0.24
CA SER A 2 -10.08 6.00 0.20
C SER A 2 -8.84 5.14 0.41
N LEU A 3 -8.88 4.29 1.44
CA LEU A 3 -7.80 3.37 1.77
C LEU A 3 -7.89 2.10 0.92
N TYR A 4 -6.77 1.65 0.39
CA TYR A 4 -6.63 0.37 -0.29
C TYR A 4 -5.45 -0.42 0.25
N PHE A 5 -5.60 -1.74 0.28
CA PHE A 5 -4.49 -2.67 0.49
C PHE A 5 -4.17 -3.40 -0.80
N LEU A 6 -2.91 -3.34 -1.22
CA LEU A 6 -2.39 -4.12 -2.33
C LEU A 6 -1.58 -5.27 -1.75
N LEU A 7 -2.07 -6.49 -1.93
CA LEU A 7 -1.44 -7.71 -1.44
C LEU A 7 -0.63 -8.34 -2.57
N GLY A 8 0.69 -8.33 -2.42
CA GLY A 8 1.63 -8.76 -3.45
C GLY A 8 2.22 -10.14 -3.17
N THR A 9 2.20 -11.02 -4.17
CA THR A 9 2.97 -12.27 -4.19
C THR A 9 3.95 -12.24 -5.35
N LEU A 10 5.23 -12.57 -5.11
CA LEU A 10 6.24 -12.62 -6.15
C LEU A 10 5.91 -13.74 -7.14
N SER A 11 5.86 -13.37 -8.42
CA SER A 11 5.92 -14.35 -9.50
C SER A 11 7.30 -15.01 -9.57
N THR A 12 7.43 -16.09 -10.34
CA THR A 12 8.75 -16.70 -10.60
C THR A 12 9.73 -15.68 -11.19
N GLY A 13 9.27 -14.80 -12.08
CA GLY A 13 10.09 -13.72 -12.64
C GLY A 13 10.46 -12.68 -11.58
N GLY A 14 9.49 -12.25 -10.78
CA GLY A 14 9.72 -11.29 -9.68
C GLY A 14 10.76 -11.77 -8.67
N ARG A 15 10.79 -13.07 -8.35
CA ARG A 15 11.82 -13.67 -7.49
C ARG A 15 13.23 -13.50 -8.05
N ASN A 16 13.40 -13.69 -9.36
CA ASN A 16 14.70 -13.51 -10.01
C ASN A 16 15.09 -12.02 -10.04
N MET A 17 14.14 -11.14 -10.36
CA MET A 17 14.38 -9.69 -10.34
C MET A 17 14.84 -9.21 -8.96
N LEU A 18 14.19 -9.68 -7.90
CA LEU A 18 14.55 -9.32 -6.52
C LEU A 18 15.87 -9.96 -6.08
N TYR A 19 16.22 -11.13 -6.60
CA TYR A 19 17.54 -11.73 -6.36
C TYR A 19 18.66 -10.90 -6.98
N ASP A 20 18.44 -10.37 -8.19
CA ASP A 20 19.41 -9.53 -8.91
C ASP A 20 19.46 -8.09 -8.35
N ASP A 21 18.32 -7.54 -7.91
CA ASP A 21 18.19 -6.23 -7.26
C ASP A 21 17.37 -6.33 -5.96
N PRO A 22 18.03 -6.51 -4.80
CA PRO A 22 17.36 -6.58 -3.51
C PRO A 22 16.59 -5.31 -3.12
N ASP A 23 16.97 -4.15 -3.67
CA ASP A 23 16.34 -2.86 -3.37
C ASP A 23 15.18 -2.55 -4.33
N LEU A 24 14.87 -3.44 -5.28
CA LEU A 24 13.88 -3.26 -6.34
C LEU A 24 12.53 -2.73 -5.83
N LEU A 25 11.97 -3.38 -4.81
CA LEU A 25 10.66 -3.00 -4.28
C LEU A 25 10.70 -1.62 -3.61
N VAL A 26 11.78 -1.30 -2.89
CA VAL A 26 11.96 -0.01 -2.22
C VAL A 26 12.10 1.09 -3.27
N ASN A 27 12.92 0.86 -4.29
CA ASN A 27 13.15 1.78 -5.39
C ASN A 27 11.86 2.02 -6.19
N CYS A 28 11.13 0.96 -6.54
CA CYS A 28 9.86 1.07 -7.24
C CYS A 28 8.84 1.85 -6.42
N THR A 29 8.68 1.51 -5.13
CA THR A 29 7.77 2.22 -4.22
C THR A 29 8.09 3.72 -4.12
N ARG A 30 9.39 4.08 -4.08
CA ARG A 30 9.83 5.48 -4.01
C ARG A 30 9.62 6.24 -5.31
N ASN A 31 9.77 5.56 -6.44
CA ASN A 31 9.74 6.19 -7.77
C ASN A 31 8.33 6.25 -8.36
N VAL A 32 7.41 5.40 -7.89
CA VAL A 32 6.00 5.43 -8.29
C VAL A 32 5.38 6.76 -7.88
N ASN A 33 4.89 7.50 -8.88
CA ASN A 33 4.22 8.77 -8.71
C ASN A 33 2.99 8.82 -9.63
N ILE A 34 1.81 8.62 -9.05
CA ILE A 34 0.53 8.64 -9.76
C ILE A 34 -0.33 9.73 -9.13
N GLU A 35 -0.88 10.61 -9.97
CA GLU A 35 -1.78 11.66 -9.50
C GLU A 35 -3.00 11.05 -8.80
N GLY A 36 -3.35 11.59 -7.64
CA GLY A 36 -4.47 11.11 -6.83
C GLY A 36 -4.22 9.79 -6.11
N ALA A 37 -2.99 9.27 -6.06
CA ALA A 37 -2.65 8.10 -5.23
C ALA A 37 -1.29 8.24 -4.55
N LYS A 38 -1.21 7.76 -3.30
CA LYS A 38 0.01 7.77 -2.50
C LYS A 38 0.18 6.46 -1.76
N ILE A 39 1.35 5.85 -1.89
CA ILE A 39 1.72 4.71 -1.04
C ILE A 39 2.07 5.25 0.35
N LEU A 40 1.30 4.83 1.35
CA LEU A 40 1.48 5.21 2.75
C LEU A 40 2.55 4.36 3.45
N GLY A 41 2.68 3.10 3.03
CA GLY A 41 3.64 2.17 3.58
C GLY A 41 3.71 0.87 2.79
N THR A 42 4.83 0.17 2.91
CA THR A 42 5.08 -1.12 2.26
C THR A 42 5.78 -2.04 3.25
N TYR A 43 5.24 -3.25 3.41
CA TYR A 43 5.67 -4.19 4.43
C TYR A 43 5.90 -5.56 3.79
N ALA A 44 7.03 -6.20 4.09
CA ALA A 44 7.19 -7.63 3.87
C ALA A 44 6.43 -8.39 4.96
N VAL A 45 5.69 -9.43 4.58
CA VAL A 45 4.89 -10.23 5.52
C VAL A 45 5.18 -11.72 5.34
N LEU A 46 5.02 -12.49 6.43
CA LEU A 46 5.31 -13.92 6.45
C LEU A 46 4.01 -14.72 6.41
N GLY A 47 3.25 -14.55 5.32
CA GLY A 47 1.92 -15.15 5.16
C GLY A 47 1.68 -15.68 3.76
N ARG A 48 0.42 -15.68 3.34
CA ARG A 48 0.01 -16.08 1.98
C ARG A 48 0.59 -15.14 0.91
N TYR A 49 0.76 -13.87 1.27
CA TYR A 49 1.35 -12.84 0.42
C TYR A 49 2.77 -12.56 0.92
N ASP A 50 3.63 -12.08 0.02
CA ASP A 50 4.99 -11.70 0.36
C ASP A 50 5.04 -10.25 0.84
N TYR A 51 4.16 -9.39 0.32
CA TYR A 51 4.11 -7.97 0.62
C TYR A 51 2.69 -7.43 0.82
N VAL A 52 2.58 -6.39 1.65
CA VAL A 52 1.38 -5.58 1.83
C VAL A 52 1.75 -4.12 1.60
N LEU A 53 1.06 -3.47 0.67
CA LEU A 53 1.17 -2.04 0.43
C LEU A 53 -0.12 -1.37 0.88
N MET A 54 0.02 -0.30 1.64
CA MET A 54 -1.07 0.56 2.06
C MET A 54 -1.09 1.77 1.14
N VAL A 55 -2.22 2.03 0.48
CA VAL A 55 -2.35 3.09 -0.52
C VAL A 55 -3.54 3.95 -0.18
N ASP A 56 -3.35 5.27 -0.15
CA ASP A 56 -4.43 6.24 -0.12
C ASP A 56 -4.65 6.73 -1.55
N ALA A 57 -5.89 6.69 -2.03
CA ALA A 57 -6.20 7.09 -3.41
C ALA A 57 -7.57 7.79 -3.52
N ASP A 58 -7.69 8.70 -4.48
CA ASP A 58 -8.92 9.45 -4.76
C ASP A 58 -10.01 8.53 -5.34
N ASP A 59 -9.63 7.62 -6.25
CA ASP A 59 -10.55 6.71 -6.93
C ASP A 59 -9.91 5.36 -7.30
N ASN A 60 -10.74 4.48 -7.88
CA ASN A 60 -10.33 3.15 -8.34
C ASN A 60 -9.33 3.21 -9.51
N GLU A 61 -9.35 4.26 -10.32
CA GLU A 61 -8.45 4.39 -11.47
C GLU A 61 -7.02 4.69 -10.99
N ALA A 62 -6.87 5.59 -10.02
CA ALA A 62 -5.59 5.97 -9.45
C ALA A 62 -4.90 4.76 -8.77
N VAL A 63 -5.64 3.97 -7.97
CA VAL A 63 -5.06 2.76 -7.34
C VAL A 63 -4.78 1.65 -8.36
N ALA A 64 -5.59 1.52 -9.42
CA ALA A 64 -5.33 0.55 -10.48
C ALA A 64 -4.00 0.85 -11.21
N LYS A 65 -3.71 2.13 -11.46
CA LYS A 65 -2.42 2.57 -12.02
C LYS A 65 -1.26 2.23 -11.09
N ILE A 66 -1.37 2.50 -9.79
CA ILE A 66 -0.35 2.08 -8.80
C ILE A 66 -0.15 0.57 -8.85
N SER A 67 -1.23 -0.21 -8.84
CA SER A 67 -1.15 -1.68 -8.89
C SER A 67 -0.45 -2.16 -10.16
N LEU A 68 -0.70 -1.53 -11.31
CA LEU A 68 -0.06 -1.91 -12.57
C LEU A 68 1.44 -1.59 -12.55
N GLU A 69 1.81 -0.36 -12.15
CA GLU A 69 3.21 0.08 -12.07
C GLU A 69 4.02 -0.79 -11.11
N MET A 70 3.46 -1.07 -9.92
CA MET A 70 4.10 -1.96 -8.95
C MET A 70 4.25 -3.38 -9.52
N GLY A 71 3.20 -3.93 -10.14
CA GLY A 71 3.24 -5.28 -10.70
C GLY A 71 4.30 -5.44 -11.80
N VAL A 72 4.38 -4.47 -12.73
CA VAL A 72 5.36 -4.48 -13.82
C VAL A 72 6.77 -4.24 -13.29
N GLY A 73 6.94 -3.25 -12.40
CA GLY A 73 8.25 -2.86 -11.88
C GLY A 73 8.88 -3.88 -10.95
N THR A 74 8.08 -4.70 -10.26
CA THR A 74 8.56 -5.61 -9.21
C THR A 74 8.27 -7.08 -9.48
N GLY A 75 7.50 -7.38 -10.52
CA GLY A 75 7.07 -8.75 -10.83
C GLY A 75 6.10 -9.34 -9.79
N LEU A 76 5.42 -8.49 -9.02
CA LEU A 76 4.37 -8.89 -8.08
C LEU A 76 3.07 -9.18 -8.82
N HIS A 77 2.43 -10.29 -8.44
CA HIS A 77 1.01 -10.48 -8.66
C HIS A 77 0.24 -9.81 -7.52
N ILE A 78 -0.59 -8.83 -7.84
CA ILE A 78 -1.23 -7.96 -6.85
C ILE A 78 -2.74 -8.20 -6.80
N GLU A 79 -3.24 -8.41 -5.60
CA GLU A 79 -4.66 -8.38 -5.26
C GLU A 79 -4.99 -7.05 -4.56
N THR A 80 -5.92 -6.28 -5.12
CA THR A 80 -6.29 -4.94 -4.62
C THR A 80 -7.58 -5.00 -3.82
N LEU A 81 -7.53 -4.55 -2.57
CA LEU A 81 -8.66 -4.56 -1.63
C LEU A 81 -9.01 -3.13 -1.22
N PRO A 82 -10.19 -2.60 -1.59
CA PRO A 82 -10.74 -1.41 -0.96
C PRO A 82 -10.97 -1.68 0.53
N ALA A 83 -10.57 -0.73 1.37
CA ALA A 83 -10.62 -0.88 2.81
C ALA A 83 -11.41 0.26 3.46
N ILE A 84 -12.24 -0.10 4.42
CA ILE A 84 -12.94 0.85 5.29
C ILE A 84 -12.40 0.63 6.69
N ALA A 85 -11.84 1.69 7.30
CA ALA A 85 -11.40 1.60 8.68
C ALA A 85 -12.60 1.31 9.59
N ILE A 86 -12.42 0.41 10.55
CA ILE A 86 -13.53 -0.08 11.39
C ILE A 86 -14.24 1.05 12.16
N GLY A 87 -13.50 2.10 12.56
CA GLY A 87 -14.08 3.28 13.21
C GLY A 87 -15.14 3.99 12.36
N PHE A 88 -15.08 3.90 11.02
CA PHE A 88 -16.13 4.45 10.16
C PHE A 88 -17.41 3.61 10.10
N LEU A 89 -17.34 2.31 10.46
CA LEU A 89 -18.53 1.45 10.56
C LEU A 89 -19.23 1.62 11.91
N ALA A 90 -18.53 2.09 12.93
CA ALA A 90 -19.05 2.27 14.29
C ALA A 90 -19.78 3.62 14.43
N ASP A 91 -20.99 3.75 13.90
CA ASP A 91 -21.86 4.89 14.21
C ASP A 91 -22.62 4.67 15.51
N THR A 92 -21.95 4.64 16.69
CA THR A 92 -22.57 5.00 17.98
C THR A 92 -21.54 5.23 19.10
N MET A 93 -21.36 6.50 19.48
CA MET A 93 -21.00 6.96 20.83
C MET A 93 -19.95 6.15 21.63
N SER A 94 -18.66 6.42 21.44
CA SER A 94 -17.71 6.38 22.56
C SER A 94 -16.42 7.11 22.22
N ASP A 95 -15.89 7.85 23.19
CA ASP A 95 -14.58 8.50 23.21
C ASP A 95 -13.44 7.43 23.26
N ASP A 96 -13.46 6.45 22.37
CA ASP A 96 -12.46 5.37 22.31
C ASP A 96 -11.17 5.88 21.65
N PRO A 97 -10.00 5.78 22.30
CA PRO A 97 -8.73 6.15 21.68
C PRO A 97 -8.39 5.41 20.38
N LEU A 98 -9.07 4.30 20.04
CA LEU A 98 -8.94 3.60 18.75
C LEU A 98 -9.65 4.31 17.57
N ASP A 99 -10.52 5.29 17.83
CA ASP A 99 -11.21 6.09 16.79
C ASP A 99 -10.38 7.27 16.27
N ARG A 100 -9.18 7.50 16.82
CA ARG A 100 -8.31 8.56 16.31
C ARG A 100 -7.68 8.11 14.98
N PRO A 101 -7.81 8.88 13.89
CA PRO A 101 -7.02 8.61 12.70
C PRO A 101 -5.55 8.80 13.08
N THR A 102 -4.82 7.69 13.19
CA THR A 102 -3.36 7.70 13.40
C THR A 102 -2.66 8.13 12.12
N TYR A 103 -2.90 9.37 11.71
CA TYR A 103 -2.12 10.08 10.70
C TYR A 103 -1.72 11.43 11.28
N THR A 104 -1.02 11.42 12.41
CA THR A 104 -0.12 12.51 12.74
C THR A 104 1.21 12.18 12.09
N GLN A 105 1.42 12.68 10.87
CA GLN A 105 2.78 12.93 10.42
C GLN A 105 3.33 14.02 11.34
N GLU A 106 4.14 13.64 12.33
CA GLU A 106 4.96 14.61 13.04
C GLU A 106 5.89 15.25 12.02
N ASN A 107 5.74 16.56 11.87
CA ASN A 107 6.54 17.42 11.01
C ASN A 107 8.02 17.35 11.44
N PRO A 108 8.98 16.97 10.58
CA PRO A 108 10.39 17.05 10.93
C PRO A 108 10.88 18.47 10.64
N ASP A 109 10.33 19.45 11.36
CA ASP A 109 10.98 20.75 11.56
C ASP A 109 11.33 20.87 13.04
N ARG A 110 12.43 20.22 13.41
CA ARG A 110 13.26 20.60 14.56
C ARG A 110 14.72 20.26 14.34
#